data_AF-A0A5J4QQ04-F1
#
_entry.id   AF-A0A5J4QQ04-F1
#
_cell.length_a   1.000
_cell.length_b   1.000
_cell.length_c   1.000
_cell.angle_alpha   90.00
_cell.angle_beta   90.00
_cell.angle_gamma   90.00
#
_symmetry.space_group_name_H-M   'P 1'
#
loop_
_entity.id
_entity.type
_entity.pdbx_description
1 polymer ?
#
loop_
_entity_poly.entity_id
_entity_poly.type
_entity_poly.pdbx_seq_one_letter_code
_entity_poly.pdbx_strand_id
1 'polypeptide(L)' 'MVFCIAAVVYCLTIESTASFWDCGEFITSGYKLEVGHPPGAPFFMLTANFFTQFVSDPSLVARMVNYMSAL' A
#
# COMPACT_ATOMS: atom_id res chain seq x y z
N MET A 1 -11.10 -1.57 -21.42
CA MET A 1 -10.54 -0.26 -21.83
C MET A 1 -10.59 0.77 -20.70
N VAL A 2 -11.77 1.06 -20.12
CA VAL A 2 -11.90 2.02 -19.00
C VAL A 2 -11.04 1.64 -17.78
N PHE A 3 -11.00 0.35 -17.41
CA PHE A 3 -10.15 -0.15 -16.32
C PHE A 3 -8.67 0.19 -16.49
N CYS A 4 -8.10 -0.03 -17.69
CA CYS A 4 -6.69 0.24 -17.94
C CYS A 4 -6.38 1.75 -17.85
N ILE A 5 -7.29 2.60 -18.33
CA ILE A 5 -7.13 4.05 -18.26
C ILE A 5 -7.16 4.50 -16.79
N ALA A 6 -8.14 4.01 -16.01
CA ALA A 6 -8.23 4.32 -14.58
C ALA A 6 -7.00 3.84 -13.81
N ALA A 7 -6.55 2.60 -14.04
CA ALA A 7 -5.36 2.04 -13.39
C ALA A 7 -4.08 2.84 -13.70
N VAL A 8 -3.88 3.25 -14.96
CA VAL A 8 -2.74 4.10 -15.34
C VAL A 8 -2.81 5.46 -14.65
N VAL A 9 -3.98 6.11 -14.64
CA VAL A 9 -4.15 7.40 -13.98
C VAL A 9 -3.85 7.28 -12.48
N TYR A 10 -4.41 6.28 -11.79
CA TYR A 10 -4.15 6.06 -10.37
C TYR A 10 -2.68 5.74 -10.06
N CYS A 11 -2.00 4.97 -10.92
CA CYS A 11 -0.58 4.68 -10.77
C CYS A 11 0.32 5.93 -10.96
N LEU A 12 -0.10 6.89 -11.79
CA LEU A 12 0.64 8.12 -12.06
C LEU A 12 0.42 9.19 -10.99
N THR A 13 -0.76 9.23 -10.37
CA THR A 13 -1.10 10.22 -9.33
C THR A 13 -0.76 9.76 -7.91
N ILE A 14 -0.06 8.64 -7.79
CA ILE A 14 0.16 8.02 -6.49
C ILE A 14 1.19 8.77 -5.67
N GLU A 15 0.93 8.94 -4.38
CA GLU A 15 1.89 9.52 -3.45
C GLU A 15 3.06 8.53 -3.26
N SER A 16 4.31 9.00 -3.38
CA SER A 16 5.48 8.14 -3.17
C SER A 16 5.75 7.84 -1.70
N THR A 17 5.10 8.58 -0.79
CA THR A 17 5.34 8.58 0.66
C THR A 17 4.11 8.14 1.44
N ALA A 18 4.32 7.89 2.73
CA ALA A 18 3.22 7.69 3.67
C ALA A 18 2.46 9.01 3.82
N SER A 19 1.18 9.00 3.42
CA SER A 19 0.29 10.13 3.67
C SER A 19 0.04 10.30 5.17
N PHE A 20 -0.26 11.53 5.59
CA PHE A 20 -0.52 11.84 6.99
C PHE A 20 -1.78 11.11 7.48
N TRP A 21 -1.71 10.55 8.70
CA TRP A 21 -2.77 9.82 9.40
C TRP A 21 -2.72 8.28 9.22
N ASP A 22 -3.57 7.71 8.36
CA ASP A 22 -3.81 6.25 8.30
C ASP A 22 -2.80 5.51 7.43
N CYS A 23 -2.29 6.12 6.35
CA CYS A 23 -1.42 5.43 5.40
C CYS A 23 -0.14 4.91 6.06
N GLY A 24 0.47 5.69 6.95
CA GLY A 24 1.65 5.26 7.70
C GLY A 24 1.40 4.03 8.55
N GLU A 25 0.28 4.01 9.29
CA GLU A 25 -0.13 2.89 10.12
C GLU A 25 -0.34 1.62 9.29
N PHE A 26 -1.04 1.73 8.15
CA PHE A 26 -1.27 0.60 7.25
C PHE A 26 0.00 0.10 6.57
N ILE A 27 0.94 0.98 6.22
CA ILE A 27 2.23 0.60 5.62
C ILE A 27 3.09 -0.16 6.62
N THR A 28 3.23 0.34 7.86
CA THR A 28 4.07 -0.31 8.87
C THR A 28 3.46 -1.62 9.34
N SER A 29 2.14 -1.64 9.58
CA SER A 29 1.43 -2.83 10.03
C SER A 29 1.30 -3.88 8.92
N GLY A 30 1.14 -3.49 7.65
CA GLY A 30 1.15 -4.41 6.50
C GLY A 30 2.54 -4.98 6.18
N TYR A 31 3.60 -4.17 6.28
CA TYR A 31 4.98 -4.62 6.01
C TYR A 31 5.47 -5.66 7.04
N LYS A 32 5.17 -5.44 8.32
CA LYS A 32 5.63 -6.32 9.42
C LYS A 32 4.55 -7.26 9.98
N LEU A 33 3.33 -7.18 9.47
CA LEU A 33 2.16 -7.90 9.99
C LEU A 33 1.92 -7.59 11.49
N GLU A 34 2.01 -6.31 11.87
CA GLU A 34 1.75 -5.84 13.22
C GLU A 34 0.23 -5.63 13.46
N VAL A 35 -0.19 -5.52 14.72
CA VAL A 35 -1.61 -5.27 15.04
C VAL A 35 -1.94 -3.80 14.82
N GLY A 36 -2.71 -3.50 13.78
CA GLY A 36 -3.27 -2.18 13.53
C GLY A 36 -4.47 -1.87 14.42
N HIS A 37 -4.85 -0.59 14.49
CA HIS A 37 -6.06 -0.10 15.14
C HIS A 37 -7.33 -0.87 14.66
N PRO A 38 -8.21 -1.33 15.58
CA PRO A 38 -9.47 -1.97 15.23
C PRO A 38 -10.45 -0.95 14.64
N PRO A 39 -11.10 -1.20 13.48
CA PRO A 39 -11.32 -2.49 12.82
C PRO A 39 -10.23 -2.76 11.77
N GLY A 40 -9.19 -3.53 12.13
CA GLY A 40 -8.11 -3.86 11.20
C GLY A 40 -8.66 -4.57 9.97
N ALA A 41 -8.12 -4.25 8.79
CA ALA A 41 -8.47 -4.87 7.51
C ALA A 41 -7.49 -6.01 7.19
N PRO A 42 -7.66 -7.23 7.73
CA PRO A 42 -6.66 -8.30 7.66
C PRO A 42 -6.31 -8.69 6.22
N PHE A 43 -7.29 -8.65 5.32
CA PHE A 43 -7.06 -8.94 3.90
C PHE A 43 -6.20 -7.88 3.21
N PHE A 44 -6.41 -6.61 3.55
CA PHE A 44 -5.58 -5.50 3.06
C PHE A 44 -4.14 -5.62 3.56
N MET A 45 -3.93 -6.06 4.81
CA MET A 45 -2.60 -6.22 5.38
C MET A 45 -1.83 -7.38 4.75
N LEU A 46 -2.50 -8.51 4.45
CA LEU A 46 -1.89 -9.64 3.76
C LEU A 46 -1.51 -9.30 2.31
N THR A 47 -2.38 -8.58 1.60
CA THR A 47 -2.12 -8.12 0.22
C THR A 47 -1.02 -7.05 0.20
N ALA A 48 -1.03 -6.09 1.13
CA ALA A 48 0.07 -5.15 1.33
C ALA A 48 1.40 -5.87 1.57
N ASN A 49 1.43 -6.85 2.48
CA ASN A 49 2.64 -7.64 2.75
C ASN A 49 3.17 -8.30 1.47
N PHE A 50 2.32 -8.96 0.70
CA PHE A 50 2.68 -9.58 -0.57
C PHE A 50 3.30 -8.58 -1.55
N PHE A 51 2.70 -7.39 -1.70
CA PHE A 51 3.23 -6.36 -2.60
C PHE A 51 4.57 -5.78 -2.11
N THR A 52 4.79 -5.70 -0.80
CA THR A 52 6.07 -5.22 -0.24
C THR A 52 7.22 -6.20 -0.43
N GLN A 53 6.95 -7.50 -0.64
CA GLN A 53 8.00 -8.50 -0.93
C GLN A 53 8.66 -8.29 -2.30
N PHE A 54 8.05 -7.52 -3.21
CA PHE A 54 8.65 -7.18 -4.50
C PHE A 54 9.76 -6.11 -4.41
N VAL A 55 9.98 -5.53 -3.23
CA VAL A 55 11.05 -4.55 -2.98
C VAL A 55 11.90 -4.97 -1.80
N SER A 56 13.21 -4.86 -1.96
CA SER A 56 14.17 -5.10 -0.87
C SER A 56 14.54 -3.82 -0.12
N ASP A 57 14.21 -2.65 -0.68
CA ASP A 57 14.50 -1.34 -0.09
C ASP A 57 13.29 -0.84 0.74
N PRO A 58 13.46 -0.62 2.05
CA PRO A 58 12.42 -0.10 2.93
C PRO A 58 11.81 1.24 2.50
N SER A 59 12.56 2.09 1.78
CA SER A 59 12.07 3.38 1.27
C SER A 59 11.02 3.22 0.17
N LEU A 60 10.99 2.06 -0.51
CA LEU A 60 10.04 1.76 -1.59
C LEU A 60 8.79 1.01 -1.10
N VAL A 61 8.78 0.55 0.16
CA VAL A 61 7.66 -0.18 0.77
C VAL A 61 6.38 0.65 0.77
N ALA A 62 6.47 1.94 1.14
CA ALA A 62 5.33 2.86 1.12
C ALA A 62 4.72 2.97 -0.29
N ARG A 63 5.58 3.09 -1.30
CA ARG A 63 5.16 3.18 -2.70
C ARG A 63 4.49 1.89 -3.17
N MET A 64 4.96 0.72 -2.74
CA MET A 64 4.36 -0.57 -3.11
C MET A 64 2.98 -0.79 -2.48
N VAL A 65 2.79 -0.41 -1.22
CA VAL A 65 1.47 -0.47 -0.56
C VAL A 65 0.49 0.50 -1.20
N ASN A 66 0.96 1.70 -1.57
CA ASN A 66 0.15 2.66 -2.29
C ASN A 66 -0.26 2.06 -3.65
N TYR A 67 0.68 1.49 -4.43
CA TYR A 67 0.36 0.86 -5.72
C TYR A 67 -0.67 -0.26 -5.61
N MET A 68 -0.60 -1.06 -4.54
CA MET A 68 -1.62 -2.06 -4.24
C MET A 68 -3.00 -1.42 -4.00
N SER A 69 -3.04 -0.25 -3.36
CA SER A 69 -4.30 0.48 -3.11
C SER A 69 -4.85 1.19 -4.36
N ALA A 70 -3.99 1.48 -5.34
CA ALA A 70 -4.36 2.12 -6.60
C ALA A 70 -4.88 1.15 -7.68
N LEU A 71 -4.65 -0.16 -7.50
CA LEU A 71 -5.02 -1.23 -8.42
C LEU A 71 -6.24 -2.01 -7.92
#